data_AF-L8TSH4-F1
#
_entry.id   AF-L8TSH4-F1
#
_cell.length_a   1.000
_cell.length_b   1.000
_cell.length_c   1.000
_cell.angle_alpha   90.00
_cell.angle_beta   90.00
_cell.angle_gamma   90.00
#
_symmetry.space_group_name_H-M   'P 1'
#
loop_
_entity.id
_entity.type
_entity.pdbx_description
1 polymer ?
#
loop_
_entity_poly.entity_id
_entity_poly.type
_entity_poly.pdbx_seq_one_letter_code
_entity_poly.pdbx_strand_id
1 'polypeptide(L)'
;MITAPVSIAIAAAVALTVPVPAPAPAPQGMEATSTSDPGRQTLAPRDGWASFDGGTTGGANAAPDDVHEVSTRDELAAAVAGNKPKIVYVKADINANTASDGTPITCQDYAANGYSLDAYLAAFDPSHWNGKASGPLEDARKASSANQQKQIRMDVGANTTIIGLGNVQLTGFTVNIDQVDNVIVRNLRISDAYDCFPGWNGETWKTEWDNLVVSGSTHVWLDHLTLDDGATLTPNSRDISASPSCGTTACWTSSGRRTW
;
A
#
# COMPACT_ATOMS: atom_id res chain seq x y z
N MET A 1 -51.51 89.71 59.44
CA MET A 1 -50.25 89.61 58.69
C MET A 1 -49.86 88.14 58.65
N ILE A 2 -50.56 87.37 57.81
CA ILE A 2 -50.08 86.67 56.59
C ILE A 2 -49.00 85.63 56.89
N THR A 3 -49.46 84.38 57.00
CA THR A 3 -48.74 83.11 56.93
C THR A 3 -48.36 82.80 55.48
N ALA A 4 -47.15 82.29 55.24
CA ALA A 4 -46.69 81.81 53.92
C ALA A 4 -46.31 80.31 53.99
N PRO A 5 -46.63 79.50 52.96
CA PRO A 5 -46.42 78.06 52.98
C PRO A 5 -45.05 77.63 52.41
N VAL A 6 -44.61 76.47 52.87
CA VAL A 6 -43.44 75.71 52.41
C VAL A 6 -43.76 75.04 51.06
N SER A 7 -42.79 74.97 50.15
CA SER A 7 -42.85 74.13 48.95
C SER A 7 -41.52 73.43 48.71
N ILE A 8 -41.60 72.10 48.62
CA ILE A 8 -40.53 71.14 48.31
C ILE A 8 -40.57 70.89 46.80
N ALA A 9 -39.42 70.96 46.11
CA ALA A 9 -39.30 70.54 44.72
C ALA A 9 -38.19 69.47 44.58
N ILE A 10 -38.57 68.36 43.94
CA ILE A 10 -37.80 67.14 43.71
C ILE A 10 -37.01 67.26 42.39
N ALA A 11 -35.84 66.62 42.38
CA ALA A 11 -34.84 66.58 41.31
C ALA A 11 -35.25 65.77 40.05
N ALA A 12 -34.62 66.08 38.91
CA ALA A 12 -34.41 65.12 37.82
C ALA A 12 -33.08 65.43 37.10
N ALA A 13 -32.05 64.62 37.36
CA ALA A 13 -30.79 64.65 36.60
C ALA A 13 -30.88 63.63 35.46
N VAL A 14 -30.80 64.10 34.22
CA VAL A 14 -30.75 63.26 33.02
C VAL A 14 -29.29 62.94 32.72
N ALA A 15 -28.89 61.68 32.89
CA ALA A 15 -27.58 61.18 32.49
C ALA A 15 -27.62 60.74 31.02
N LEU A 16 -26.84 61.42 30.17
CA LEU A 16 -26.59 61.04 28.77
C LEU A 16 -25.48 59.98 28.74
N THR A 17 -25.82 58.74 28.37
CA THR A 17 -24.84 57.68 28.10
C THR A 17 -24.42 57.74 26.63
N VAL A 18 -23.11 57.87 26.39
CA VAL A 18 -22.51 57.80 25.06
C VAL A 18 -22.18 56.33 24.76
N PRO A 19 -22.64 55.75 23.64
CA PRO A 19 -22.31 54.36 23.32
C PRO A 19 -20.85 54.25 22.85
N VAL A 20 -20.07 53.40 23.51
CA VAL A 20 -18.72 53.00 23.08
C VAL A 20 -18.87 51.95 21.97
N PRO A 21 -18.25 52.13 20.79
CA PRO A 21 -18.31 51.12 19.72
C PRO A 21 -17.57 49.84 20.15
N ALA A 22 -18.21 48.69 19.91
CA ALA A 22 -17.62 47.38 20.15
C ALA A 22 -16.39 47.17 19.26
N PRO A 23 -15.30 46.56 19.76
CA PRO A 23 -14.15 46.20 18.94
C PRO A 23 -14.57 45.17 17.88
N ALA A 24 -14.14 45.39 16.65
CA ALA A 24 -14.37 44.46 15.54
C ALA A 24 -13.74 43.09 15.87
N PRO A 25 -14.38 41.97 15.50
CA PRO A 25 -13.77 40.66 15.65
C PRO A 25 -12.48 40.61 14.82
N ALA A 26 -11.38 40.24 15.48
CA ALA A 26 -10.13 39.96 14.79
C ALA A 26 -10.36 38.86 13.74
N PRO A 27 -9.73 38.93 12.55
CA PRO A 27 -9.76 37.82 11.62
C PRO A 27 -9.18 36.60 12.36
N GLN A 28 -10.01 35.59 12.57
CA GLN A 28 -9.53 34.29 13.01
C GLN A 28 -8.61 33.81 11.91
N GLY A 29 -7.30 33.84 12.18
CA GLY A 29 -6.34 33.12 11.38
C GLY A 29 -6.83 31.69 11.32
N MET A 30 -7.10 31.22 10.10
CA MET A 30 -7.22 29.80 9.82
C MET A 30 -5.93 29.19 10.36
N GLU A 31 -5.96 28.59 11.55
CA GLU A 31 -4.90 27.70 11.97
C GLU A 31 -4.84 26.63 10.88
N ALA A 32 -3.81 26.70 10.04
CA ALA A 32 -3.46 25.60 9.20
C ALA A 32 -3.22 24.44 10.17
N THR A 33 -4.17 23.51 10.23
CA THR A 33 -3.92 22.21 10.81
C THR A 33 -2.73 21.67 10.04
N SER A 34 -1.56 21.69 10.67
CA SER A 34 -0.40 20.98 10.15
C SER A 34 -0.80 19.51 10.19
N THR A 35 -1.38 19.02 9.10
CA THR A 35 -1.56 17.59 8.88
C THR A 35 -0.18 16.98 9.07
N SER A 36 0.01 16.24 10.15
CA SER A 36 1.29 15.61 10.44
C SER A 36 1.67 14.77 9.23
N ASP A 37 2.89 14.98 8.74
CA ASP A 37 3.41 14.26 7.58
C ASP A 37 3.21 12.75 7.77
N PRO A 38 2.40 12.09 6.93
CA PRO A 38 2.03 10.70 7.14
C PRO A 38 3.23 9.74 7.01
N GLY A 39 4.29 10.11 6.29
CA GLY A 39 5.52 9.31 6.20
C GLY A 39 6.39 9.36 7.46
N ARG A 40 6.14 10.33 8.35
CA ARG A 40 6.83 10.46 9.66
C ARG A 40 6.05 9.87 10.82
N GLN A 41 4.88 9.31 10.56
CA GLN A 41 4.10 8.63 11.60
C GLN A 41 4.77 7.30 11.96
N THR A 42 4.87 7.04 13.26
CA THR A 42 5.36 5.78 13.83
C THR A 42 4.19 4.95 14.37
N LEU A 43 4.40 3.66 14.55
CA LEU A 43 3.43 2.81 15.24
C LEU A 43 3.27 3.28 16.69
N ALA A 44 2.03 3.36 17.16
CA ALA A 44 1.77 3.84 18.51
C ALA A 44 2.25 2.83 19.58
N PRO A 45 2.66 3.31 20.77
CA PRO A 45 2.97 2.39 21.87
C PRO A 45 1.78 1.51 22.23
N ARG A 46 2.03 0.20 22.40
CA ARG A 46 1.03 -0.84 22.70
C ARG A 46 0.06 -1.16 21.55
N ASP A 47 0.36 -0.74 20.33
CA ASP A 47 -0.38 -1.11 19.12
C ASP A 47 0.18 -2.42 18.52
N GLY A 48 -0.20 -3.54 19.15
CA GLY A 48 0.18 -4.89 18.70
C GLY A 48 1.67 -5.23 18.88
N TRP A 49 2.06 -6.38 18.33
CA TRP A 49 3.40 -6.96 18.52
C TRP A 49 4.53 -6.11 17.98
N ALA A 50 4.29 -5.39 16.87
CA ALA A 50 5.29 -4.53 16.25
C ALA A 50 5.63 -3.29 17.12
N SER A 51 4.87 -3.01 18.19
CA SER A 51 5.15 -1.95 19.16
C SER A 51 6.07 -2.39 20.31
N PHE A 52 6.46 -3.66 20.36
CA PHE A 52 7.34 -4.23 21.38
C PHE A 52 8.78 -3.70 21.27
N ASP A 53 9.55 -3.76 22.37
CA ASP A 53 11.01 -3.52 22.44
C ASP A 53 11.55 -2.31 21.65
N GLY A 54 10.94 -1.13 21.83
CA GLY A 54 11.32 0.10 21.14
C GLY A 54 10.39 0.47 19.98
N GLY A 55 9.59 -0.48 19.51
CA GLY A 55 8.50 -0.27 18.57
C GLY A 55 8.93 -0.07 17.12
N THR A 56 7.96 0.21 16.25
CA THR A 56 8.20 0.39 14.81
C THR A 56 8.12 1.86 14.44
N THR A 57 9.23 2.42 13.99
CA THR A 57 9.37 3.83 13.59
C THR A 57 9.61 4.02 12.09
N GLY A 58 9.94 2.94 11.37
CA GLY A 58 10.30 2.97 9.96
C GLY A 58 11.38 4.00 9.69
N GLY A 59 11.13 4.84 8.69
CA GLY A 59 11.98 5.94 8.29
C GLY A 59 11.62 7.29 8.89
N ALA A 60 10.85 7.37 10.00
CA ALA A 60 10.37 8.66 10.52
C ALA A 60 11.49 9.70 10.78
N ASN A 61 12.71 9.23 11.08
CA ASN A 61 13.91 10.03 11.29
C ASN A 61 14.76 10.24 10.03
N ALA A 62 14.23 9.97 8.84
CA ALA A 62 14.93 10.21 7.57
C ALA A 62 15.38 11.67 7.46
N ALA A 63 16.63 11.85 7.04
CA ALA A 63 17.15 13.15 6.66
C ALA A 63 16.40 13.68 5.43
N PRO A 64 16.34 15.00 5.20
CA PRO A 64 15.67 15.55 4.02
C PRO A 64 16.09 14.91 2.68
N ASP A 65 17.36 14.53 2.56
CA ASP A 65 17.93 13.91 1.36
C ASP A 65 17.56 12.42 1.20
N ASP A 66 17.06 11.77 2.26
CA ASP A 66 16.58 10.37 2.29
C ASP A 66 15.04 10.29 2.25
N VAL A 67 14.38 11.39 1.84
CA VAL A 67 12.96 11.44 1.55
C VAL A 67 12.77 11.45 0.03
N HIS A 68 12.16 10.39 -0.49
CA HIS A 68 12.04 10.14 -1.92
C HIS A 68 10.58 10.13 -2.35
N GLU A 69 10.28 10.72 -3.50
CA GLU A 69 9.02 10.52 -4.20
C GLU A 69 9.28 9.73 -5.48
N VAL A 70 8.53 8.64 -5.68
CA VAL A 70 8.77 7.68 -6.75
C VAL A 70 7.52 7.47 -7.60
N SER A 71 7.73 7.31 -8.90
CA SER A 71 6.69 7.15 -9.91
C SER A 71 6.99 6.02 -10.90
N THR A 72 8.17 5.40 -10.81
CA THR A 72 8.56 4.28 -11.66
C THR A 72 9.08 3.10 -10.83
N ARG A 73 9.12 1.92 -11.45
CA ARG A 73 9.64 0.70 -10.82
C ARG A 73 11.09 0.88 -10.35
N ASP A 74 11.94 1.45 -11.20
CA ASP A 74 13.37 1.60 -10.89
C ASP A 74 13.62 2.64 -9.81
N GLU A 75 12.88 3.75 -9.80
CA GLU A 75 12.92 4.73 -8.72
C GLU A 75 12.51 4.08 -7.39
N LEU A 76 11.41 3.34 -7.38
CA LEU A 76 10.89 2.68 -6.19
C LEU A 76 11.89 1.64 -5.66
N ALA A 77 12.39 0.74 -6.51
CA ALA A 77 13.35 -0.29 -6.13
C ALA A 77 14.67 0.30 -5.60
N ALA A 78 15.17 1.38 -6.20
CA ALA A 78 16.36 2.06 -5.71
C ALA A 78 16.11 2.78 -4.38
N ALA A 79 14.97 3.45 -4.23
CA ALA A 79 14.66 4.23 -3.05
C ALA A 79 14.53 3.38 -1.79
N VAL A 80 13.94 2.17 -1.88
CA VAL A 80 13.71 1.31 -0.70
C VAL A 80 14.93 0.47 -0.28
N ALA A 81 16.00 0.44 -1.09
CA ALA A 81 17.16 -0.39 -0.83
C ALA A 81 18.09 0.19 0.25
N GLY A 82 18.79 -0.68 0.99
CA GLY A 82 19.76 -0.28 2.01
C GLY A 82 19.12 0.21 3.32
N ASN A 83 19.94 0.40 4.36
CA ASN A 83 19.45 0.41 5.76
C ASN A 83 19.41 1.80 6.43
N LYS A 84 19.71 2.88 5.70
CA LYS A 84 19.60 4.24 6.24
C LYS A 84 18.12 4.58 6.45
N PRO A 85 17.75 5.33 7.52
CA PRO A 85 16.40 5.81 7.69
C PRO A 85 15.91 6.56 6.44
N LYS A 86 14.79 6.12 5.87
CA LYS A 86 14.29 6.63 4.60
C LYS A 86 12.77 6.60 4.49
N ILE A 87 12.22 7.61 3.81
CA ILE A 87 10.79 7.68 3.51
C ILE A 87 10.62 7.63 1.99
N VAL A 88 9.76 6.74 1.52
CA VAL A 88 9.46 6.56 0.11
C VAL A 88 7.97 6.79 -0.12
N TYR A 89 7.65 7.94 -0.71
CA TYR A 89 6.30 8.29 -1.14
C TYR A 89 6.06 7.76 -2.55
N VAL A 90 5.07 6.88 -2.71
CA VAL A 90 4.61 6.40 -4.02
C VAL A 90 3.55 7.36 -4.53
N LYS A 91 3.80 8.06 -5.64
CA LYS A 91 2.92 9.13 -6.15
C LYS A 91 2.18 8.80 -7.44
N ALA A 92 2.36 7.61 -7.97
CA ALA A 92 1.71 7.13 -9.18
C ALA A 92 1.43 5.63 -9.06
N ASP A 93 0.57 5.13 -9.95
CA ASP A 93 0.48 3.69 -10.16
C ASP A 93 1.76 3.18 -10.82
N ILE A 94 2.34 2.11 -10.27
CA ILE A 94 3.59 1.54 -10.74
C ILE A 94 3.36 0.07 -11.08
N ASN A 95 3.72 -0.32 -12.29
CA ASN A 95 3.74 -1.72 -12.72
C ASN A 95 5.17 -2.25 -12.68
N ALA A 96 5.38 -3.38 -12.02
CA ALA A 96 6.68 -4.04 -11.95
C ALA A 96 7.17 -4.52 -13.32
N ASN A 97 6.23 -4.91 -14.18
CA ASN A 97 6.49 -5.42 -15.53
C ASN A 97 6.59 -4.29 -16.56
N THR A 98 7.40 -3.28 -16.24
CA THR A 98 7.71 -2.14 -17.11
C THR A 98 9.22 -1.93 -17.12
N ALA A 99 9.82 -1.84 -18.31
CA ALA A 99 11.24 -1.54 -18.50
C ALA A 99 11.54 -0.08 -18.17
N SER A 100 12.84 0.26 -18.04
CA SER A 100 13.28 1.62 -17.68
C SER A 100 12.85 2.71 -18.67
N ASP A 101 12.54 2.35 -19.92
CA ASP A 101 12.03 3.27 -20.95
C ASP A 101 10.50 3.37 -20.97
N GLY A 102 9.80 2.70 -20.05
CA GLY A 102 8.34 2.67 -19.96
C GLY A 102 7.69 1.56 -20.79
N THR A 103 8.47 0.75 -21.53
CA THR A 103 7.92 -0.35 -22.33
C THR A 103 7.37 -1.47 -21.43
N PRO A 104 6.13 -1.95 -21.64
CA PRO A 104 5.61 -3.10 -20.92
C PRO A 104 6.43 -4.36 -21.20
N ILE A 105 6.66 -5.18 -20.18
CA ILE A 105 7.34 -6.47 -20.28
C ILE A 105 6.27 -7.57 -20.19
N THR A 106 6.26 -8.48 -21.16
CA THR A 106 5.33 -9.61 -21.21
C THR A 106 5.97 -10.87 -20.63
N CYS A 107 5.15 -11.88 -20.32
CA CYS A 107 5.66 -13.19 -19.93
C CYS A 107 6.60 -13.80 -20.99
N GLN A 108 6.38 -13.52 -22.28
CA GLN A 108 7.25 -14.04 -23.33
C GLN A 108 8.65 -13.41 -23.30
N ASP A 109 8.78 -12.17 -22.83
CA ASP A 109 10.06 -11.48 -22.75
C ASP A 109 10.96 -12.04 -21.64
N TYR A 110 10.38 -12.63 -20.59
CA TYR A 110 11.13 -13.33 -19.55
C TYR A 110 11.53 -14.76 -19.96
N ALA A 111 10.87 -15.34 -20.96
CA ALA A 111 11.05 -16.74 -21.34
C ALA A 111 12.49 -17.04 -21.78
N ALA A 112 13.08 -18.07 -21.20
CA ALA A 112 14.46 -18.49 -21.44
C ALA A 112 14.53 -19.85 -22.13
N ASN A 113 15.61 -20.08 -22.87
CA ASN A 113 15.96 -21.40 -23.41
C ASN A 113 14.84 -22.11 -24.20
N GLY A 114 14.02 -21.33 -24.92
CA GLY A 114 12.92 -21.85 -25.72
C GLY A 114 11.69 -22.31 -24.93
N TYR A 115 11.56 -21.91 -23.66
CA TYR A 115 10.35 -22.16 -22.90
C TYR A 115 9.12 -21.58 -23.61
N SER A 116 8.05 -22.37 -23.66
CA SER A 116 6.69 -21.92 -23.92
C SER A 116 5.72 -22.73 -23.05
N LEU A 117 4.59 -22.13 -22.68
CA LEU A 117 3.56 -22.82 -21.88
C LEU A 117 3.02 -24.04 -22.65
N ASP A 118 2.78 -23.91 -23.95
CA ASP A 118 2.27 -25.00 -24.79
C ASP A 118 3.23 -26.21 -24.81
N ALA A 119 4.53 -25.98 -24.99
CA ALA A 119 5.51 -27.06 -24.93
C ALA A 119 5.58 -27.69 -23.53
N TYR A 120 5.45 -26.88 -22.48
CA TYR A 120 5.48 -27.35 -21.10
C TYR A 120 4.26 -28.23 -20.76
N LEU A 121 3.06 -27.80 -21.17
CA LEU A 121 1.83 -28.57 -21.03
C LEU A 121 1.89 -29.89 -21.81
N ALA A 122 2.36 -29.85 -23.06
CA ALA A 122 2.51 -31.06 -23.87
C ALA A 122 3.55 -32.04 -23.29
N ALA A 123 4.63 -31.54 -22.68
CA ALA A 123 5.66 -32.40 -22.10
C ALA A 123 5.22 -33.07 -20.80
N PHE A 124 4.46 -32.34 -19.97
CA PHE A 124 4.10 -32.77 -18.61
C PHE A 124 2.61 -33.11 -18.46
N ASP A 125 1.94 -33.46 -19.57
CA ASP A 125 0.55 -33.91 -19.60
C ASP A 125 0.36 -35.20 -18.75
N PRO A 126 -0.59 -35.22 -17.79
CA PRO A 126 -0.85 -36.38 -16.93
C PRO A 126 -1.20 -37.68 -17.66
N SER A 127 -1.61 -37.61 -18.94
CA SER A 127 -1.89 -38.79 -19.77
C SER A 127 -0.66 -39.67 -20.01
N HIS A 128 0.54 -39.09 -19.94
CA HIS A 128 1.79 -39.80 -20.20
C HIS A 128 2.96 -39.42 -19.29
N TRP A 129 2.86 -38.32 -18.53
CA TRP A 129 3.86 -37.89 -17.55
C TRP A 129 3.34 -38.11 -16.14
N ASN A 130 4.14 -38.73 -15.27
CA ASN A 130 3.80 -38.94 -13.87
C ASN A 130 4.82 -38.24 -12.96
N GLY A 131 4.32 -37.51 -11.97
CA GLY A 131 5.12 -36.80 -10.98
C GLY A 131 5.59 -35.40 -11.40
N LYS A 132 6.52 -34.86 -10.62
CA LYS A 132 7.03 -33.49 -10.78
C LYS A 132 7.68 -33.29 -12.15
N ALA A 133 7.42 -32.14 -12.78
CA ALA A 133 8.10 -31.75 -14.00
C ALA A 133 9.63 -31.75 -13.79
N SER A 134 10.37 -32.22 -14.80
CA SER A 134 11.82 -32.33 -14.72
C SER A 134 12.47 -32.31 -16.11
N GLY A 135 13.80 -32.21 -16.14
CA GLY A 135 14.57 -32.17 -17.39
C GLY A 135 14.66 -30.76 -18.00
N PRO A 136 15.19 -30.66 -19.24
CA PRO A 136 15.59 -29.39 -19.83
C PRO A 136 14.48 -28.34 -19.92
N LEU A 137 13.23 -28.75 -20.15
CA LEU A 137 12.11 -27.81 -20.26
C LEU A 137 11.68 -27.26 -18.89
N GLU A 138 11.78 -28.04 -17.83
CA GLU A 138 11.59 -27.53 -16.46
C GLU A 138 12.73 -26.59 -16.06
N ASP A 139 13.97 -26.86 -16.49
CA ASP A 139 15.08 -25.95 -16.25
C ASP A 139 14.93 -24.64 -17.04
N ALA A 140 14.38 -24.69 -18.26
CA ALA A 140 13.98 -23.51 -19.02
C ALA A 140 12.87 -22.70 -18.31
N ARG A 141 11.86 -23.37 -17.72
CA ARG A 141 10.83 -22.72 -16.90
C ARG A 141 11.45 -22.01 -15.69
N LYS A 142 12.32 -22.69 -14.92
CA LYS A 142 13.02 -22.10 -13.77
C LYS A 142 13.85 -20.88 -14.17
N ALA A 143 14.59 -20.96 -15.28
CA ALA A 143 15.36 -19.83 -15.78
C ALA A 143 14.46 -18.64 -16.16
N SER A 144 13.28 -18.91 -16.72
CA SER A 144 12.28 -17.90 -17.07
C SER A 144 11.69 -17.24 -15.83
N SER A 145 11.30 -18.05 -14.82
CA SER A 145 10.86 -17.58 -13.51
C SER A 145 11.91 -16.72 -12.81
N ALA A 146 13.19 -17.12 -12.87
CA ALA A 146 14.30 -16.33 -12.32
C ALA A 146 14.52 -15.00 -13.07
N ASN A 147 14.21 -14.92 -14.36
CA ASN A 147 14.23 -13.65 -15.09
C ASN A 147 13.12 -12.71 -14.65
N GLN A 148 11.89 -13.24 -14.48
CA GLN A 148 10.79 -12.47 -13.93
C GLN A 148 11.12 -11.96 -12.52
N GLN A 149 11.65 -12.83 -11.65
CA GLN A 149 11.99 -12.49 -10.27
C GLN A 149 12.90 -11.27 -10.17
N LYS A 150 13.93 -11.17 -11.02
CA LYS A 150 14.86 -10.01 -11.05
C LYS A 150 14.14 -8.68 -11.31
N GLN A 151 13.04 -8.74 -12.06
CA GLN A 151 12.26 -7.57 -12.41
C GLN A 151 11.23 -7.22 -11.32
N ILE A 152 10.50 -8.23 -10.83
CA ILE A 152 9.33 -7.98 -9.97
C ILE A 152 9.63 -7.90 -8.47
N ARG A 153 10.73 -8.49 -8.02
CA ARG A 153 11.11 -8.49 -6.62
C ARG A 153 11.67 -7.13 -6.23
N MET A 154 11.15 -6.58 -5.14
CA MET A 154 11.60 -5.33 -4.53
C MET A 154 12.06 -5.62 -3.10
N ASP A 155 13.38 -5.67 -2.89
CA ASP A 155 13.97 -5.89 -1.56
C ASP A 155 13.99 -4.59 -0.75
N VAL A 156 13.25 -4.57 0.36
CA VAL A 156 13.13 -3.42 1.26
C VAL A 156 14.19 -3.51 2.36
N GLY A 157 15.00 -2.46 2.48
CA GLY A 157 15.99 -2.34 3.54
C GLY A 157 15.40 -1.88 4.87
N ALA A 158 16.20 -2.00 5.94
CA ALA A 158 15.80 -1.60 7.29
C ALA A 158 15.55 -0.08 7.41
N ASN A 159 14.79 0.33 8.43
CA ASN A 159 14.46 1.73 8.73
C ASN A 159 13.72 2.45 7.58
N THR A 160 12.80 1.75 6.93
CA THR A 160 12.11 2.25 5.74
C THR A 160 10.64 2.50 6.04
N THR A 161 10.12 3.66 5.65
CA THR A 161 8.67 3.91 5.51
C THR A 161 8.31 4.01 4.04
N ILE A 162 7.47 3.12 3.54
CA ILE A 162 6.86 3.21 2.21
C ILE A 162 5.40 3.62 2.38
N ILE A 163 4.97 4.69 1.70
CA ILE A 163 3.59 5.17 1.82
C ILE A 163 3.04 5.69 0.49
N GLY A 164 1.80 5.31 0.15
CA GLY A 164 1.14 5.84 -1.03
C GLY A 164 0.58 7.26 -0.81
N LEU A 165 0.71 8.12 -1.82
CA LEU A 165 0.07 9.44 -1.86
C LEU A 165 -1.26 9.34 -2.61
N GLY A 166 -2.37 9.39 -1.86
CA GLY A 166 -3.70 9.18 -2.42
C GLY A 166 -3.99 7.69 -2.66
N ASN A 167 -4.78 7.39 -3.69
CA ASN A 167 -5.16 6.02 -4.06
C ASN A 167 -4.22 5.51 -5.16
N VAL A 168 -3.01 5.09 -4.77
CA VAL A 168 -1.99 4.58 -5.69
C VAL A 168 -1.84 3.06 -5.56
N GLN A 169 -1.44 2.44 -6.67
CA GLN A 169 -1.32 1.00 -6.81
C GLN A 169 0.08 0.55 -7.25
N LEU A 170 0.57 -0.52 -6.64
CA LEU A 170 1.69 -1.31 -7.10
C LEU A 170 1.15 -2.61 -7.72
N THR A 171 1.42 -2.84 -9.01
CA THR A 171 0.97 -4.04 -9.73
C THR A 171 2.14 -4.94 -10.09
N GLY A 172 2.02 -6.24 -9.86
CA GLY A 172 3.03 -7.22 -10.29
C GLY A 172 4.25 -7.30 -9.39
N PHE A 173 4.30 -6.57 -8.27
CA PHE A 173 5.45 -6.57 -7.37
C PHE A 173 5.39 -7.72 -6.37
N THR A 174 6.57 -8.23 -6.01
CA THR A 174 6.78 -8.89 -4.72
C THR A 174 7.54 -7.94 -3.81
N VAL A 175 6.83 -7.31 -2.87
CA VAL A 175 7.43 -6.47 -1.82
C VAL A 175 8.08 -7.39 -0.80
N ASN A 176 9.40 -7.46 -0.82
CA ASN A 176 10.15 -8.40 0.01
C ASN A 176 10.83 -7.71 1.20
N ILE A 177 10.39 -8.04 2.41
CA ILE A 177 10.95 -7.59 3.68
C ILE A 177 11.61 -8.82 4.34
N ASP A 178 12.90 -9.02 4.08
CA ASP A 178 13.63 -10.23 4.48
C ASP A 178 14.88 -9.90 5.31
N GLN A 179 15.01 -10.53 6.47
CA GLN A 179 16.11 -10.34 7.42
C GLN A 179 16.42 -8.87 7.76
N VAL A 180 15.39 -8.02 7.83
CA VAL A 180 15.52 -6.60 8.18
C VAL A 180 14.71 -6.25 9.42
N ASP A 181 14.93 -5.05 9.93
CA ASP A 181 14.22 -4.52 11.09
C ASP A 181 13.60 -3.16 10.76
N ASN A 182 12.51 -2.83 11.44
CA ASN A 182 11.95 -1.47 11.48
C ASN A 182 11.46 -0.98 10.10
N VAL A 183 10.39 -1.59 9.60
CA VAL A 183 9.80 -1.26 8.28
C VAL A 183 8.31 -0.93 8.43
N ILE A 184 7.88 0.13 7.75
CA ILE A 184 6.48 0.56 7.66
C ILE A 184 6.05 0.54 6.19
N VAL A 185 4.91 -0.09 5.87
CA VAL A 185 4.30 -0.05 4.54
C VAL A 185 2.83 0.33 4.69
N ARG A 186 2.43 1.47 4.09
CA ARG A 186 1.12 2.07 4.36
C ARG A 186 0.41 2.64 3.14
N ASN A 187 -0.92 2.65 3.18
CA ASN A 187 -1.78 3.34 2.20
C ASN A 187 -1.43 2.98 0.74
N LEU A 188 -1.30 1.68 0.46
CA LEU A 188 -0.98 1.16 -0.87
C LEU A 188 -1.98 0.07 -1.23
N ARG A 189 -2.40 0.06 -2.50
CA ARG A 189 -2.92 -1.15 -3.12
C ARG A 189 -1.75 -1.91 -3.72
N ILE A 190 -1.57 -3.17 -3.35
CA ILE A 190 -0.55 -4.07 -3.92
C ILE A 190 -1.29 -5.24 -4.55
N SER A 191 -1.17 -5.39 -5.86
CA SER A 191 -2.09 -6.17 -6.66
C SER A 191 -1.36 -7.05 -7.65
N ASP A 192 -1.94 -8.22 -7.92
CA ASP A 192 -1.59 -9.08 -9.04
C ASP A 192 -0.09 -9.44 -9.09
N ALA A 193 0.43 -10.04 -8.02
CA ALA A 193 1.73 -10.72 -8.02
C ALA A 193 1.69 -11.96 -8.94
N TYR A 194 1.60 -11.70 -10.25
CA TYR A 194 1.34 -12.71 -11.27
C TYR A 194 2.58 -13.55 -11.57
N ASP A 195 2.47 -14.86 -11.48
CA ASP A 195 3.52 -15.79 -11.89
C ASP A 195 3.34 -16.22 -13.35
N CYS A 196 4.24 -15.78 -14.22
CA CYS A 196 4.24 -16.14 -15.64
C CYS A 196 4.61 -17.62 -15.88
N PHE A 197 5.21 -18.28 -14.89
CA PHE A 197 5.88 -19.57 -15.06
C PHE A 197 5.56 -20.55 -13.91
N PRO A 198 4.27 -20.83 -13.63
CA PRO A 198 3.90 -21.72 -12.53
C PRO A 198 4.50 -23.12 -12.74
N GLY A 199 4.97 -23.73 -11.66
CA GLY A 199 5.56 -25.07 -11.68
C GLY A 199 4.53 -26.18 -11.53
N TRP A 200 4.74 -27.30 -12.22
CA TRP A 200 3.92 -28.52 -12.06
C TRP A 200 4.60 -29.50 -11.10
N ASN A 201 3.94 -29.82 -9.98
CA ASN A 201 4.51 -30.72 -8.97
C ASN A 201 4.09 -32.20 -9.13
N GLY A 202 3.28 -32.53 -10.12
CA GLY A 202 2.69 -33.86 -10.31
C GLY A 202 1.22 -33.97 -9.92
N GLU A 203 0.69 -32.98 -9.19
CA GLU A 203 -0.69 -32.97 -8.71
C GLU A 203 -1.37 -31.61 -8.92
N THR A 204 -0.67 -30.52 -8.62
CA THR A 204 -1.18 -29.14 -8.68
C THR A 204 -0.13 -28.20 -9.26
N TRP A 205 -0.61 -27.09 -9.82
CA TRP A 205 0.23 -25.96 -10.17
C TRP A 205 0.65 -25.19 -8.92
N LYS A 206 1.90 -24.75 -8.88
CA LYS A 206 2.46 -23.90 -7.81
C LYS A 206 2.96 -22.60 -8.42
N THR A 207 2.48 -21.50 -7.85
CA THR A 207 2.95 -20.14 -8.11
C THR A 207 3.94 -19.73 -7.03
N GLU A 208 4.87 -18.85 -7.37
CA GLU A 208 5.98 -18.47 -6.48
C GLU A 208 5.81 -17.09 -5.82
N TRP A 209 5.01 -16.20 -6.41
CA TRP A 209 5.01 -14.78 -6.03
C TRP A 209 3.85 -14.42 -5.10
N ASP A 210 4.17 -13.69 -4.03
CA ASP A 210 3.22 -13.02 -3.16
C ASP A 210 3.32 -11.50 -3.36
N ASN A 211 2.22 -10.77 -3.14
CA ASN A 211 2.23 -9.30 -3.15
C ASN A 211 3.22 -8.73 -2.12
N LEU A 212 3.30 -9.36 -0.95
CA LEU A 212 4.14 -8.92 0.15
C LEU A 212 4.64 -10.13 0.96
N VAL A 213 5.96 -10.19 1.17
CA VAL A 213 6.65 -11.23 1.92
C VAL A 213 7.35 -10.60 3.13
N VAL A 214 7.09 -11.15 4.32
CA VAL A 214 7.86 -10.84 5.53
C VAL A 214 8.54 -12.11 6.02
N SER A 215 9.86 -12.13 5.99
CA SER A 215 10.67 -13.30 6.34
C SER A 215 11.78 -12.91 7.31
N GLY A 216 11.84 -13.59 8.46
CA GLY A 216 12.85 -13.37 9.53
C GLY A 216 13.11 -11.90 9.90
N SER A 217 12.11 -11.04 9.74
CA SER A 217 12.21 -9.60 9.99
C SER A 217 11.45 -9.22 11.27
N THR A 218 11.87 -8.13 11.90
CA THR A 218 11.29 -7.62 13.15
C THR A 218 10.80 -6.18 13.01
N HIS A 219 9.91 -5.75 13.89
CA HIS A 219 9.33 -4.39 13.88
C HIS A 219 8.79 -3.98 12.49
N VAL A 220 7.84 -4.77 11.97
CA VAL A 220 7.19 -4.51 10.68
C VAL A 220 5.74 -4.08 10.91
N TRP A 221 5.35 -2.93 10.37
CA TRP A 221 3.99 -2.41 10.43
C TRP A 221 3.40 -2.26 9.03
N LEU A 222 2.39 -3.07 8.74
CA LEU A 222 1.63 -3.05 7.50
C LEU A 222 0.23 -2.50 7.82
N ASP A 223 -0.13 -1.35 7.25
CA ASP A 223 -1.35 -0.64 7.64
C ASP A 223 -2.07 0.03 6.45
N HIS A 224 -3.40 -0.04 6.43
CA HIS A 224 -4.23 0.44 5.34
C HIS A 224 -3.76 -0.04 3.95
N LEU A 225 -3.42 -1.33 3.85
CA LEU A 225 -3.10 -1.97 2.58
C LEU A 225 -4.34 -2.61 1.96
N THR A 226 -4.43 -2.57 0.64
CA THR A 226 -5.33 -3.42 -0.15
C THR A 226 -4.50 -4.45 -0.90
N LEU A 227 -4.76 -5.74 -0.70
CA LEU A 227 -4.09 -6.83 -1.41
C LEU A 227 -5.13 -7.59 -2.25
N ASP A 228 -4.88 -7.73 -3.55
CA ASP A 228 -5.80 -8.43 -4.47
C ASP A 228 -5.12 -9.00 -5.71
N ASP A 229 -5.87 -9.75 -6.52
CA ASP A 229 -5.40 -10.42 -7.74
C ASP A 229 -5.53 -9.53 -9.00
N GLY A 230 -5.89 -8.26 -8.84
CA GLY A 230 -6.05 -7.31 -9.93
C GLY A 230 -7.15 -7.69 -10.92
N ALA A 231 -6.93 -7.32 -12.18
CA ALA A 231 -7.84 -7.59 -13.29
C ALA A 231 -7.42 -8.80 -14.13
N THR A 232 -6.31 -9.46 -13.78
CA THR A 232 -5.75 -10.59 -14.53
C THR A 232 -6.61 -11.83 -14.32
N LEU A 233 -7.68 -11.86 -15.10
CA LEU A 233 -8.57 -12.98 -15.27
C LEU A 233 -7.88 -14.03 -16.17
N THR A 234 -7.82 -15.29 -15.71
CA THR A 234 -7.35 -16.40 -16.56
C THR A 234 -8.14 -16.38 -17.89
N PRO A 235 -7.54 -16.70 -19.06
CA PRO A 235 -8.22 -16.66 -20.36
C PRO A 235 -9.51 -17.51 -20.47
N ASN A 236 -9.82 -18.33 -19.46
CA ASN A 236 -11.01 -19.16 -19.36
C ASN A 236 -12.03 -18.71 -18.28
N SER A 237 -11.84 -17.59 -17.59
CA SER A 237 -12.90 -17.08 -16.71
C SER A 237 -13.97 -16.38 -17.54
N ARG A 238 -14.88 -17.17 -18.11
CA ARG A 238 -16.20 -16.66 -18.47
C ARG A 238 -16.88 -16.22 -17.17
N ASP A 239 -17.13 -14.91 -17.07
CA ASP A 239 -18.12 -14.23 -16.22
C ASP A 239 -18.42 -14.88 -14.86
N ILE A 240 -17.75 -14.39 -13.82
CA ILE A 240 -18.48 -14.01 -12.61
C ILE A 240 -18.58 -12.49 -12.65
N SER A 241 -19.40 -11.99 -13.58
CA SER A 241 -19.93 -10.64 -13.52
C SER A 241 -20.67 -10.49 -12.19
N ALA A 242 -20.28 -9.52 -11.38
CA ALA A 242 -21.04 -9.10 -10.21
C ALA A 242 -22.48 -8.79 -10.64
N SER A 243 -23.44 -9.55 -10.09
CA SER A 243 -24.85 -9.21 -10.21
C SER A 243 -25.06 -7.80 -9.63
N PRO A 244 -25.76 -6.87 -10.31
CA PRO A 244 -25.84 -5.46 -9.91
C PRO A 244 -26.76 -5.20 -8.71
N SER A 245 -26.97 -6.19 -7.83
CA SER A 245 -28.02 -6.17 -6.80
C SER A 245 -27.52 -6.11 -5.36
N CYS A 246 -26.23 -5.91 -5.07
CA CYS A 246 -25.77 -5.75 -3.68
C CYS A 246 -25.15 -4.37 -3.43
N GLY A 247 -25.96 -3.48 -2.88
CA GLY A 247 -25.50 -2.25 -2.23
C GLY A 247 -24.89 -2.52 -0.85
N THR A 248 -23.87 -1.73 -0.54
CA THR A 248 -23.36 -1.35 0.79
C THR A 248 -23.67 -2.29 1.97
N THR A 249 -23.04 -3.48 2.02
CA THR A 249 -22.60 -4.21 3.25
C THR A 249 -22.02 -5.55 2.80
N ALA A 250 -20.83 -5.90 3.32
CA ALA A 250 -20.14 -7.14 3.00
C ALA A 250 -20.98 -8.39 3.33
N CYS A 251 -21.19 -9.26 2.35
CA CYS A 251 -21.65 -10.63 2.56
C CYS A 251 -20.59 -11.62 2.05
N TRP A 252 -19.82 -12.19 2.98
CA TRP A 252 -19.14 -13.46 2.76
C TRP A 252 -20.13 -14.58 3.12
N THR A 253 -20.44 -15.46 2.18
CA THR A 253 -20.98 -16.79 2.49
C THR A 253 -20.15 -17.84 1.79
N SER A 254 -19.29 -18.51 2.55
CA SER A 254 -18.76 -19.82 2.18
C SER A 254 -19.92 -20.82 2.21
N SER A 255 -20.43 -21.24 1.06
CA SER A 255 -21.34 -22.38 0.97
C SER A 255 -20.85 -23.36 -0.09
N GLY A 256 -20.21 -24.42 0.39
CA GLY A 256 -19.78 -25.55 -0.43
C GLY A 256 -19.33 -26.71 0.44
N ARG A 257 -20.15 -27.10 1.41
CA ARG A 257 -19.89 -28.28 2.25
C ARG A 257 -20.44 -29.53 1.53
N ARG A 258 -19.50 -30.37 1.05
CA ARG A 258 -19.48 -31.85 0.91
C ARG A 258 -20.60 -32.58 0.15
N THR A 259 -20.21 -33.51 -0.73
CA THR A 259 -20.41 -34.98 -0.57
C THR A 259 -19.60 -35.79 -1.60
N TRP A 260 -18.89 -36.81 -1.08
CA TRP A 260 -18.06 -37.87 -1.70
C TRP A 260 -16.80 -37.45 -2.45
#